data_AF-A0A9N9J2B3-F1
#
_entry.id   AF-A0A9N9J2B3-F1
#
_cell.length_a   1.000
_cell.length_b   1.000
_cell.length_c   1.000
_cell.angle_alpha   90.00
_cell.angle_beta   90.00
_cell.angle_gamma   90.00
#
_symmetry.space_group_name_H-M   'P 1'
#
loop_
_entity.id
_entity.type
_entity.pdbx_description
1 polymer ?
#
loop_
_entity_poly.entity_id
_entity_poly.type
_entity_poly.pdbx_seq_one_letter_code
_entity_poly.pdbx_strand_id
1 'polypeptide(L)'
;GSVITKLQDIYNAYKKLYHEYLQGKMPIQALLDDLKKGPFEYDFICDLEGLIMHLFISHNQSIELTQGAHSVLKQYIQIVLQQTRAHNKLSKIIKEQPMHLLDPTVAHTRKRPIESRNNTQTSTQRIPLAFELEESKTTSRKCDIYYNIGHNSRTCSSHDL
;
A
#
# COMPACT_ATOMS: atom_id res chain seq x y z
N GLY A 1 5.01 69.24 -22.38
CA GLY A 1 4.16 69.68 -21.26
C GLY A 1 3.50 68.46 -20.66
N SER A 2 3.66 68.27 -19.35
CA SER A 2 3.09 67.12 -18.63
C SER A 2 1.57 67.28 -18.58
N VAL A 3 0.83 66.32 -19.15
CA VAL A 3 -0.63 66.28 -19.05
C VAL A 3 -0.96 65.87 -17.63
N ILE A 4 -1.27 66.84 -16.77
CA ILE A 4 -1.82 66.57 -15.45
C ILE A 4 -3.26 66.09 -15.67
N THR A 5 -3.44 64.78 -15.81
CA THR A 5 -4.77 64.15 -15.76
C THR A 5 -5.33 64.40 -14.37
N LYS A 6 -6.43 65.15 -14.27
CA LYS A 6 -7.11 65.33 -12.99
C LYS A 6 -7.67 63.98 -12.56
N LEU A 7 -7.63 63.69 -11.26
CA LEU A 7 -8.17 62.45 -10.68
C LEU A 7 -9.63 62.17 -11.14
N GLN A 8 -10.39 63.25 -11.34
CA GLN A 8 -11.75 63.23 -11.89
C GLN A 8 -11.81 62.60 -13.30
N ASP A 9 -10.85 62.93 -14.17
CA ASP A 9 -10.82 62.45 -15.56
C ASP A 9 -10.48 60.97 -15.61
N ILE A 10 -9.59 60.52 -14.71
CA ILE A 10 -9.27 59.10 -14.52
C ILE A 10 -10.51 58.35 -14.03
N TYR A 11 -11.22 58.87 -13.04
CA TYR A 11 -12.45 58.26 -12.52
C TYR A 11 -13.55 58.17 -13.58
N ASN A 12 -13.74 59.23 -14.37
CA ASN A 12 -14.73 59.27 -15.44
C ASN A 12 -14.37 58.29 -16.58
N ALA A 13 -13.10 58.20 -16.96
CA ALA A 13 -12.63 57.22 -17.93
C ALA A 13 -12.83 55.79 -17.41
N TYR A 14 -12.51 55.54 -16.14
CA TYR A 14 -12.70 54.24 -15.51
C TYR A 14 -14.18 53.85 -15.47
N LYS A 15 -15.06 54.78 -15.07
CA LYS A 15 -16.51 54.59 -15.05
C LYS A 15 -17.11 54.32 -16.43
N LYS A 16 -16.56 54.95 -17.47
CA LYS A 16 -16.98 54.72 -18.87
C LYS A 16 -16.56 53.32 -19.35
N LEU A 17 -15.30 52.94 -19.15
CA LEU A 17 -14.78 51.60 -19.48
C LEU A 17 -15.56 50.52 -18.71
N TYR A 18 -15.87 50.78 -17.45
CA TYR A 18 -16.66 49.88 -16.62
C TYR A 18 -18.07 49.63 -17.20
N HIS A 19 -18.76 50.69 -17.65
CA HIS A 19 -20.08 50.53 -18.26
C HIS A 19 -20.03 49.78 -19.59
N GLU A 20 -19.01 50.06 -20.41
CA GLU A 20 -18.83 49.44 -21.73
C GLU A 20 -18.49 47.94 -21.65
N TYR A 21 -17.59 47.55 -20.75
CA TYR A 21 -17.12 46.16 -20.65
C TYR A 21 -17.98 45.28 -19.75
N LEU A 22 -18.48 45.82 -18.63
CA LEU A 22 -19.24 45.04 -17.64
C LEU A 22 -20.75 45.15 -17.83
N GLN A 23 -21.21 45.86 -18.87
CA GLN A 23 -22.63 46.08 -19.17
C GLN A 23 -23.41 46.65 -17.97
N GLY A 24 -22.76 47.48 -17.15
CA GLY A 24 -23.34 48.04 -15.93
C GLY A 24 -23.36 47.11 -14.71
N LYS A 25 -22.75 45.92 -14.78
CA LYS A 25 -22.56 45.04 -13.61
C LYS A 25 -21.36 45.47 -12.77
N MET A 26 -21.42 45.17 -11.47
CA MET A 26 -20.26 45.29 -10.59
C MET A 26 -19.15 44.32 -11.02
N PRO A 27 -17.85 44.62 -10.89
CA PRO A 27 -16.77 43.76 -11.39
C PRO A 27 -16.80 42.41 -10.70
N ILE A 28 -17.10 42.41 -9.40
CA ILE A 28 -17.28 41.17 -8.66
C ILE A 28 -18.49 40.39 -9.18
N GLN A 29 -19.61 41.06 -9.49
CA GLN A 29 -20.78 40.37 -10.03
C GLN A 29 -20.49 39.76 -11.39
N ALA A 30 -19.78 40.47 -12.26
CA ALA A 30 -19.34 39.96 -13.55
C ALA A 30 -18.38 38.76 -13.38
N LEU A 31 -17.44 38.85 -12.44
CA LEU A 31 -16.54 37.75 -12.09
C LEU A 31 -17.34 36.52 -11.63
N LEU A 32 -18.27 36.69 -10.67
CA LEU A 32 -19.09 35.59 -10.18
C LEU A 32 -19.97 34.99 -11.27
N ASP A 33 -20.53 35.82 -12.16
CA ASP A 33 -21.32 35.37 -13.29
C ASP A 33 -20.48 34.56 -14.29
N ASP A 34 -19.21 34.91 -14.50
CA ASP A 34 -18.29 34.17 -15.36
C ASP A 34 -17.80 32.88 -14.69
N LEU A 35 -17.53 32.91 -13.38
CA LEU A 35 -17.21 31.70 -12.60
C LEU A 35 -18.35 30.69 -12.64
N LYS A 36 -19.62 31.14 -12.55
CA LYS A 36 -20.81 30.28 -12.69
C LYS A 36 -20.92 29.60 -14.05
N LYS A 37 -20.41 30.19 -15.13
CA LYS A 37 -20.42 29.60 -16.47
C LYS A 37 -19.32 28.54 -16.64
N GLY A 38 -18.28 28.62 -15.83
CA GLY A 38 -17.10 27.77 -15.92
C GLY A 38 -17.13 26.58 -14.97
N PRO A 39 -16.12 25.69 -15.05
CA PRO A 39 -15.92 24.55 -14.15
C PRO A 39 -15.26 24.97 -12.83
N PHE A 40 -15.74 26.07 -12.25
CA PHE A 40 -15.21 26.62 -11.01
C PHE A 40 -16.27 26.57 -9.91
N GLU A 41 -15.85 26.10 -8.75
CA GLU A 41 -16.57 26.32 -7.51
C GLU A 41 -15.97 27.53 -6.81
N TYR A 42 -16.82 28.32 -6.17
CA TYR A 42 -16.40 29.46 -5.40
C TYR A 42 -17.33 29.64 -4.20
N ASP A 43 -16.78 30.24 -3.15
CA ASP A 43 -17.52 30.63 -1.96
C ASP A 43 -17.00 31.98 -1.47
N PHE A 44 -17.85 32.77 -0.82
CA PHE A 44 -17.45 34.08 -0.32
C PHE A 44 -18.21 34.48 0.93
N ILE A 45 -17.54 35.26 1.76
CA ILE A 45 -18.08 35.80 3.00
C ILE A 45 -18.04 37.31 2.91
N CYS A 46 -19.16 37.95 3.24
CA CYS A 46 -19.24 39.40 3.37
C CYS A 46 -19.31 39.84 4.83
N ASP A 47 -18.90 41.06 5.10
CA ASP A 47 -19.15 41.75 6.37
C ASP A 47 -20.58 42.29 6.47
N LEU A 48 -20.88 42.99 7.56
CA LEU A 48 -22.18 43.62 7.83
C LEU A 48 -22.53 44.73 6.83
N GLU A 49 -21.54 45.29 6.14
CA GLU A 49 -21.71 46.34 5.12
C GLU A 49 -21.83 45.74 3.71
N GLY A 50 -21.75 44.41 3.58
CA GLY A 50 -21.83 43.69 2.33
C GLY A 50 -20.52 43.67 1.54
N LEU A 51 -19.40 44.06 2.14
CA LEU A 51 -18.07 44.00 1.53
C LEU A 51 -17.50 42.59 1.68
N ILE A 52 -16.88 42.09 0.61
CA ILE A 52 -16.29 40.75 0.60
C ILE A 52 -15.03 40.74 1.46
N MET A 53 -15.05 39.94 2.51
CA MET A 53 -13.89 39.68 3.37
C MET A 53 -13.11 38.45 2.91
N HIS A 54 -13.81 37.41 2.45
CA HIS A 54 -13.21 36.16 2.01
C HIS A 54 -13.80 35.74 0.68
N LEU A 55 -12.92 35.30 -0.23
CA LEU A 55 -13.29 34.74 -1.52
C LEU A 55 -12.42 33.52 -1.77
N PHE A 56 -13.06 32.37 -1.90
CA PHE A 56 -12.45 31.13 -2.34
C PHE A 56 -12.90 30.84 -3.77
N ILE A 57 -11.95 30.46 -4.63
CA ILE A 57 -12.23 30.04 -6.00
C ILE A 57 -11.34 28.84 -6.28
N SER A 58 -11.91 27.75 -6.80
CA SER A 58 -11.15 26.59 -7.24
C SER A 58 -11.79 25.92 -8.45
N HIS A 59 -10.95 25.40 -9.34
CA HIS A 59 -11.40 24.55 -10.42
C HIS A 59 -11.84 23.19 -9.86
N ASN A 60 -12.91 22.60 -10.41
CA ASN A 60 -13.49 21.36 -9.89
C ASN A 60 -12.46 20.21 -9.87
N GLN A 61 -11.65 20.08 -10.93
CA GLN A 61 -10.58 19.09 -10.97
C GLN A 61 -9.57 19.25 -9.83
N SER A 62 -9.24 20.48 -9.44
CA SER A 62 -8.33 20.72 -8.32
C SER A 62 -8.93 20.28 -6.99
N ILE A 63 -10.24 20.43 -6.82
CA ILE A 63 -10.98 19.97 -5.64
C ILE A 63 -10.95 18.44 -5.59
N GLU A 64 -11.30 17.77 -6.69
CA GLU A 64 -11.29 16.31 -6.83
C GLU A 64 -9.88 15.73 -6.55
N LEU A 65 -8.84 16.32 -7.14
CA LEU A 65 -7.45 15.92 -6.92
C LEU A 65 -7.05 16.07 -5.46
N THR A 66 -7.48 17.15 -4.80
CA THR A 66 -7.18 17.38 -3.38
C THR A 66 -7.88 16.34 -2.50
N GLN A 67 -9.13 15.98 -2.80
CA GLN A 67 -9.86 14.95 -2.08
C GLN A 67 -9.21 13.58 -2.24
N GLY A 68 -8.83 13.22 -3.47
CA GLY A 68 -8.09 11.99 -3.78
C GLY A 68 -6.76 11.93 -3.04
N ALA A 69 -5.92 12.97 -3.18
CA ALA A 69 -4.63 13.06 -2.51
C ALA A 69 -4.77 13.03 -0.98
N HIS A 70 -5.80 13.67 -0.42
CA HIS A 70 -6.06 13.62 1.01
C HIS A 70 -6.32 12.18 1.50
N SER A 71 -7.09 11.40 0.75
CA SER A 71 -7.38 10.00 1.10
C SER A 71 -6.11 9.15 1.14
N VAL A 72 -5.22 9.33 0.15
CA VAL A 72 -3.94 8.63 0.05
C VAL A 72 -3.00 9.04 1.19
N LEU A 73 -2.90 10.34 1.49
CA LEU A 73 -2.10 10.84 2.61
C LEU A 73 -2.59 10.28 3.95
N LYS A 74 -3.91 10.21 4.17
CA LYS A 74 -4.50 9.62 5.37
C LYS A 74 -4.11 8.14 5.52
N GLN A 75 -4.22 7.36 4.44
CA GLN A 75 -3.83 5.95 4.44
C GLN A 75 -2.34 5.77 4.72
N TYR A 76 -1.50 6.57 4.06
CA TYR A 76 -0.05 6.55 4.27
C TYR A 76 0.32 6.83 5.74
N ILE A 77 -0.26 7.87 6.35
CA ILE A 77 -0.03 8.20 7.76
C ILE A 77 -0.45 7.03 8.67
N GLN A 78 -1.59 6.39 8.40
CA GLN A 78 -2.04 5.23 9.19
C GLN A 78 -1.06 4.05 9.11
N ILE A 79 -0.56 3.74 7.91
CA ILE A 79 0.43 2.68 7.71
C ILE A 79 1.71 2.97 8.49
N VAL A 80 2.23 4.19 8.38
CA VAL A 80 3.45 4.60 9.11
C VAL A 80 3.23 4.47 10.61
N LEU A 81 2.10 4.94 11.15
CA LEU A 81 1.77 4.80 12.57
C LEU A 81 1.69 3.33 13.01
N GLN A 82 1.10 2.46 12.19
CA GLN A 82 1.00 1.03 12.49
C GLN A 82 2.39 0.37 12.52
N GLN A 83 3.26 0.70 11.57
CA GLN A 83 4.65 0.22 11.54
C GLN A 83 5.42 0.68 12.78
N THR A 84 5.30 1.95 13.17
CA THR A 84 5.94 2.47 14.39
C THR A 84 5.47 1.71 15.64
N ARG A 85 4.16 1.44 15.76
CA ARG A 85 3.61 0.67 16.88
C ARG A 85 4.14 -0.76 16.91
N ALA A 86 4.19 -1.44 15.75
CA ALA A 86 4.73 -2.79 15.64
C ALA A 86 6.22 -2.83 16.03
N HIS A 87 7.01 -1.87 15.53
CA HIS A 87 8.43 -1.75 15.87
C HIS A 87 8.65 -1.55 17.37
N ASN A 88 7.88 -0.67 18.00
CA ASN A 88 7.94 -0.43 19.44
C ASN A 88 7.52 -1.65 20.26
N LYS A 89 6.58 -2.45 19.78
CA LYS A 89 6.17 -3.69 20.46
C LYS A 89 7.27 -4.75 20.38
N LEU A 90 7.86 -4.93 19.21
CA LEU A 90 8.98 -5.87 19.01
C LEU A 90 10.21 -5.46 19.82
N SER A 91 10.55 -4.17 19.85
CA SER A 91 11.70 -3.68 20.59
C SER A 91 11.56 -3.89 22.11
N LYS A 92 10.34 -3.78 22.65
CA LYS A 92 10.05 -4.17 24.04
C LYS A 92 10.27 -5.66 24.29
N ILE A 93 9.73 -6.52 23.43
CA ILE A 93 9.90 -7.99 23.54
C ILE A 93 11.38 -8.37 23.53
N ILE A 94 12.17 -7.78 22.63
CA ILE A 94 13.61 -8.04 22.52
C ILE A 94 14.36 -7.54 23.77
N LYS A 95 13.96 -6.40 24.34
CA LYS A 95 14.60 -5.85 25.55
C LYS A 95 14.23 -6.60 26.83
N GLU A 96 13.04 -7.20 26.89
CA GLU A 96 12.50 -7.82 28.11
C GLU A 96 12.97 -9.29 28.33
N GLN A 97 13.72 -9.92 27.41
CA GLN A 97 14.31 -11.23 27.66
C GLN A 97 15.70 -11.40 27.04
N PRO A 98 16.75 -11.72 27.83
CA PRO A 98 17.70 -12.71 27.37
C PRO A 98 16.96 -14.04 27.40
N MET A 99 16.49 -14.52 26.24
CA MET A 99 16.19 -15.95 26.12
C MET A 99 17.53 -16.67 26.33
N HIS A 100 17.76 -17.15 27.55
CA HIS A 100 18.74 -18.20 27.79
C HIS A 100 18.17 -19.44 27.09
N LEU A 101 18.47 -19.55 25.79
CA LEU A 101 18.35 -20.79 25.05
C LEU A 101 19.35 -21.72 25.72
N LEU A 102 18.89 -22.48 26.72
CA LEU A 102 19.68 -23.58 27.23
C LEU A 102 19.78 -24.55 26.07
N ASP A 103 20.96 -24.64 25.47
CA ASP A 103 21.25 -25.70 24.53
C ASP A 103 20.88 -27.00 25.22
N PRO A 104 19.91 -27.77 24.69
CA PRO A 104 19.51 -29.01 25.32
C PRO A 104 20.78 -29.84 25.48
N THR A 105 21.10 -30.20 26.72
CA THR A 105 22.27 -31.03 26.99
C THR A 105 22.11 -32.28 26.13
N VAL A 106 22.97 -32.43 25.12
CA VAL A 106 22.95 -33.58 24.22
C VAL A 106 23.29 -34.78 25.10
N ALA A 107 22.24 -35.47 25.56
CA ALA A 107 22.40 -36.71 26.27
C ALA A 107 23.04 -37.68 25.27
N HIS A 108 24.30 -38.05 25.50
CA HIS A 108 24.94 -39.09 24.72
C HIS A 108 24.10 -40.36 24.84
N THR A 109 23.44 -40.72 23.74
CA THR A 109 22.71 -41.98 23.65
C THR A 109 23.69 -43.11 23.96
N ARG A 110 23.38 -43.92 24.97
CA ARG A 110 24.07 -45.21 25.16
C ARG A 110 24.04 -45.94 23.82
N LYS A 111 25.21 -46.37 23.35
CA LYS A 111 25.33 -47.16 22.12
C LYS A 111 24.32 -48.32 22.17
N ARG A 112 23.75 -48.68 21.01
CA ARG A 112 22.90 -49.86 20.91
C ARG A 112 23.65 -51.08 21.46
N PRO A 113 23.02 -51.90 22.30
CA PRO A 113 23.57 -53.21 22.66
C PRO A 113 23.92 -53.98 21.39
N ILE A 114 25.08 -54.62 21.38
CA ILE A 114 25.68 -55.29 20.21
C ILE A 114 24.82 -56.44 19.63
N GLU A 115 23.73 -56.81 20.29
CA GLU A 115 22.90 -57.96 19.91
C GLU A 115 21.43 -57.63 19.60
N SER A 116 21.06 -56.35 19.41
CA SER A 116 19.65 -56.04 19.06
C SER A 116 19.31 -56.55 17.65
N ARG A 117 18.68 -57.72 17.56
CA ARG A 117 18.12 -58.25 16.30
C ARG A 117 17.03 -57.30 15.80
N ASN A 118 17.07 -56.95 14.52
CA ASN A 118 16.10 -56.09 13.86
C ASN A 118 14.72 -56.76 13.85
N ASN A 119 13.89 -56.50 14.86
CA ASN A 119 12.48 -56.87 14.80
C ASN A 119 11.76 -55.81 13.96
N THR A 120 11.08 -56.22 12.90
CA THR A 120 10.45 -55.37 11.88
C THR A 120 9.24 -54.56 12.39
N GLN A 121 8.87 -54.71 13.65
CA GLN A 121 7.79 -53.99 14.30
C GLN A 121 8.35 -53.09 15.41
N THR A 122 8.73 -51.85 15.05
CA THR A 122 9.09 -50.81 16.01
C THR A 122 7.97 -49.77 16.10
N SER A 123 7.52 -49.43 17.32
CA SER A 123 6.47 -48.43 17.58
C SER A 123 6.88 -46.98 17.25
N THR A 124 8.09 -46.76 16.75
CA THR A 124 8.65 -45.46 16.37
C THR A 124 8.58 -45.18 14.86
N GLN A 125 7.82 -45.97 14.09
CA GLN A 125 7.50 -45.55 12.73
C GLN A 125 6.63 -44.30 12.79
N ARG A 126 7.25 -43.16 12.44
CA ARG A 126 6.56 -41.89 12.28
C ARG A 126 5.47 -42.08 11.23
N ILE A 127 4.23 -41.73 11.58
CA ILE A 127 3.12 -41.69 10.63
C ILE A 127 3.47 -40.60 9.61
N PRO A 128 3.59 -40.93 8.31
CA PRO A 128 3.87 -39.94 7.29
C PRO A 128 2.78 -38.88 7.25
N LEU A 129 3.19 -37.62 7.10
CA LEU A 129 2.22 -36.53 6.94
C LEU A 129 1.59 -36.58 5.55
N ALA A 130 0.41 -35.98 5.39
CA ALA A 130 -0.36 -36.05 4.14
C ALA A 130 0.42 -35.55 2.90
N PHE A 131 1.29 -34.56 3.06
CA PHE A 131 2.12 -34.03 1.97
C PHE A 131 3.24 -35.01 1.55
N GLU A 132 3.81 -35.78 2.49
CA GLU A 132 4.83 -36.81 2.20
C GLU A 132 4.20 -37.98 1.40
N LEU A 133 2.90 -38.24 1.61
CA LEU A 133 2.11 -39.21 0.84
C LEU A 133 1.76 -38.72 -0.58
N GLU A 134 1.65 -37.40 -0.79
CA GLU A 134 1.46 -36.84 -2.13
C GLU A 134 2.77 -36.81 -2.93
N GLU A 135 3.88 -36.43 -2.31
CA GLU A 135 5.19 -36.38 -2.95
C GLU A 135 5.67 -37.78 -3.37
N SER A 136 5.39 -38.81 -2.57
CA SER A 136 5.70 -40.20 -2.92
C SER A 136 4.85 -40.77 -4.07
N LYS A 137 3.63 -40.25 -4.29
CA LYS A 137 2.82 -40.64 -5.46
C LYS A 137 3.34 -40.04 -6.77
N THR A 138 3.88 -38.83 -6.71
CA THR A 138 4.33 -38.09 -7.90
C THR A 138 5.79 -38.34 -8.26
N THR A 139 6.63 -38.76 -7.30
CA THR A 139 8.08 -38.95 -7.50
C THR A 139 8.51 -40.41 -7.56
N SER A 140 7.67 -41.28 -8.11
CA SER A 140 8.09 -42.65 -8.38
C SER A 140 9.23 -42.64 -9.40
N ARG A 141 10.46 -42.87 -8.91
CA ARG A 141 11.68 -42.88 -9.73
C ARG A 141 11.51 -43.93 -10.82
N LYS A 142 11.57 -43.47 -12.07
CA LYS A 142 11.58 -44.34 -13.24
C LYS A 142 12.92 -45.05 -13.31
N CYS A 143 12.93 -46.30 -13.75
CA CYS A 143 14.17 -47.01 -14.07
C CYS A 143 14.89 -46.28 -15.20
N ASP A 144 16.19 -45.97 -15.05
CA ASP A 144 16.95 -45.27 -16.09
C ASP A 144 17.09 -46.08 -17.40
N ILE A 145 16.79 -47.39 -17.38
CA ILE A 145 16.91 -48.29 -18.54
C ILE A 145 15.60 -48.35 -19.35
N TYR A 146 14.46 -48.55 -18.69
CA TYR A 146 13.15 -48.74 -19.36
C TYR A 146 12.16 -47.61 -19.09
N TYR A 147 12.54 -46.60 -18.32
CA TYR A 147 11.70 -45.48 -17.89
C TYR A 147 10.36 -45.88 -17.23
N ASN A 148 10.26 -47.13 -16.78
CA ASN A 148 9.08 -47.68 -16.12
C ASN A 148 9.16 -47.50 -14.60
N ILE A 149 7.99 -47.32 -13.99
CA ILE A 149 7.82 -47.17 -12.55
C ILE A 149 7.69 -48.57 -11.92
N GLY A 150 8.28 -48.79 -10.75
CA GLY A 150 8.09 -50.02 -9.96
C GLY A 150 9.34 -50.90 -9.79
N HIS A 151 10.48 -50.51 -10.34
CA HIS A 151 11.76 -51.18 -10.11
C HIS A 151 12.95 -50.20 -10.26
N ASN A 152 14.10 -50.54 -9.70
CA ASN A 152 15.36 -49.79 -9.88
C ASN A 152 16.20 -50.45 -11.00
N SER A 153 17.14 -49.71 -11.60
CA SER A 153 18.08 -50.22 -12.60
C SER A 153 18.88 -51.43 -12.12
N ARG A 154 19.13 -51.52 -10.80
CA ARG A 154 19.81 -52.67 -10.15
C ARG A 154 18.97 -53.95 -10.06
N THR A 155 17.65 -53.82 -10.12
CA THR A 155 16.69 -54.95 -10.03
C THR A 155 15.97 -55.15 -11.35
N CYS A 156 16.47 -54.51 -12.41
CA CYS A 156 15.89 -54.61 -13.72
C CYS A 156 16.20 -56.00 -14.28
N SER A 157 15.17 -56.74 -14.65
CA SER A 157 15.31 -58.07 -15.26
C SER A 157 15.79 -57.93 -16.71
N SER A 158 17.02 -57.45 -16.90
CA SER A 158 17.72 -57.58 -18.17
C SER A 158 18.19 -59.03 -18.30
N HIS A 159 17.26 -59.92 -18.64
CA HIS A 159 17.59 -61.14 -19.34
C HIS A 159 17.14 -60.96 -20.80
N ASP A 160 18.09 -61.20 -21.69
CA ASP A 160 17.97 -61.33 -23.15
C ASP A 160 18.01 -60.04 -23.98
N LEU A 161 19.22 -59.51 -24.18
CA LEU A 161 19.95 -59.50 -25.48
C LEU A 161 21.29 -58.76 -25.35
#